data_AF-A0A937NJQ1-F1
#
_entry.id   AF-A0A937NJQ1-F1
#
_cell.length_a   1.000
_cell.length_b   1.000
_cell.length_c   1.000
_cell.angle_alpha   90.00
_cell.angle_beta   90.00
_cell.angle_gamma   90.00
#
_symmetry.space_group_name_H-M   'P 1'
#
loop_
_entity.id
_entity.type
_entity.pdbx_description
1 polymer ?
#
loop_
_entity_poly.entity_id
_entity_poly.type
_entity_poly.pdbx_seq_one_letter_code
_entity_poly.pdbx_strand_id
1 'polypeptide(L)'
;MLDTHIVRLGTHAEKDYLVRAYAWFDEVALNANLVEATASSLGMFLNELREKGKGYFIDPVTYAYALAPDFLMRGRGGQTSRTNLKRTFRGLAERYGSVIDQYAGRIPLQPNHLDSEAAQDELCQCVLDYQRNKLNEALSGNVDFLMMETEIEPLLPTRFVVPYFHLSGDLEWLPINTALANRTYCIDLGAWVVVCIDSLLLDFTPSIDSIVSEYSSLQTPGYLVWATDFEEERATEGQIRGLQRLIEGLSQDGKKQVINLFGGYFSCLLAKSGLTGVSHGLGYGERRDIIPVLGGGLPPAKYYLPATHQQIRIHEFAAIASKLDENSFPQTVCNCAICSGLLRQGLNYLIQQYTATDTKVVNNRYRQAATPQVYRLTRFHYLSNKNIEFQRCRDISCDQLLAELDSAYQQFRDQLGTSTLMYLRTWRRALTTR
;
A
#
# COMPACT_ATOMS: atom_id res chain seq x y z
N MET A 1 -7.29 -1.63 -17.90
CA MET A 1 -6.74 -3.01 -17.75
C MET A 1 -5.68 -2.92 -16.66
N LEU A 2 -5.56 -3.93 -15.77
CA LEU A 2 -4.51 -3.91 -14.75
C LEU A 2 -3.12 -4.00 -15.41
N ASP A 3 -2.27 -3.03 -15.13
CA ASP A 3 -0.94 -2.88 -15.70
C ASP A 3 0.16 -2.72 -14.66
N THR A 4 -0.16 -2.19 -13.47
CA THR A 4 0.84 -1.84 -12.46
C THR A 4 0.56 -2.56 -11.14
N HIS A 5 1.44 -3.51 -10.79
CA HIS A 5 1.45 -4.18 -9.49
C HIS A 5 2.56 -3.61 -8.61
N ILE A 6 2.19 -2.94 -7.53
CA ILE A 6 3.13 -2.21 -6.67
C ILE A 6 3.25 -2.91 -5.32
N VAL A 7 4.49 -3.03 -4.81
CA VAL A 7 4.73 -3.50 -3.45
C VAL A 7 5.30 -2.38 -2.59
N ARG A 8 4.64 -2.05 -1.49
CA ARG A 8 5.10 -1.03 -0.55
C ARG A 8 6.11 -1.63 0.43
N LEU A 9 7.28 -1.01 0.52
CA LEU A 9 8.30 -1.38 1.50
C LEU A 9 7.96 -0.72 2.86
N GLY A 10 7.59 -1.53 3.84
CA GLY A 10 7.30 -1.07 5.20
C GLY A 10 8.53 -1.05 6.09
N THR A 11 9.44 -2.02 5.93
CA THR A 11 10.65 -2.16 6.77
C THR A 11 11.86 -2.68 5.99
N HIS A 12 13.08 -2.51 6.52
CA HIS A 12 14.29 -3.08 5.91
C HIS A 12 14.31 -4.61 5.89
N ALA A 13 13.60 -5.26 6.82
CA ALA A 13 13.50 -6.71 6.89
C ALA A 13 12.77 -7.34 5.70
N GLU A 14 12.24 -6.51 4.80
CA GLU A 14 11.46 -6.91 3.64
C GLU A 14 12.25 -6.88 2.33
N LYS A 15 13.40 -6.21 2.29
CA LYS A 15 14.21 -6.03 1.08
C LYS A 15 14.56 -7.36 0.42
N ASP A 16 15.02 -8.32 1.20
CA ASP A 16 15.38 -9.67 0.71
C ASP A 16 14.23 -10.38 0.02
N TYR A 17 12.98 -10.13 0.46
CA TYR A 17 11.80 -10.70 -0.19
C TYR A 17 11.59 -10.07 -1.55
N LEU A 18 11.67 -8.74 -1.65
CA LEU A 18 11.47 -8.01 -2.89
C LEU A 18 12.56 -8.29 -3.92
N VAL A 19 13.82 -8.40 -3.50
CA VAL A 19 14.93 -8.81 -4.38
C VAL A 19 14.70 -10.21 -4.95
N ARG A 20 14.27 -11.16 -4.12
CA ARG A 20 14.06 -12.55 -4.54
C ARG A 20 12.77 -12.75 -5.33
N ALA A 21 11.77 -11.90 -5.13
CA ALA A 21 10.46 -11.95 -5.75
C ALA A 21 10.25 -10.83 -6.79
N TYR A 22 11.33 -10.23 -7.30
CA TYR A 22 11.26 -9.06 -8.20
C TYR A 22 10.37 -9.31 -9.44
N ALA A 23 10.28 -10.55 -9.91
CA ALA A 23 9.47 -10.93 -11.06
C ALA A 23 7.95 -10.91 -10.78
N TRP A 24 7.52 -10.67 -9.54
CA TRP A 24 6.12 -10.74 -9.10
C TRP A 24 5.48 -9.39 -8.83
N PHE A 25 6.14 -8.29 -9.19
CA PHE A 25 5.63 -6.92 -9.10
C PHE A 25 6.39 -6.03 -10.09
N ASP A 26 5.88 -4.83 -10.34
CA ASP A 26 6.43 -3.88 -11.31
C ASP A 26 7.21 -2.76 -10.62
N GLU A 27 6.71 -2.25 -9.49
CA GLU A 27 7.30 -1.10 -8.79
C GLU A 27 7.30 -1.25 -7.26
N VAL A 28 8.18 -0.50 -6.61
CA VAL A 28 8.24 -0.37 -5.15
C VAL A 28 7.80 1.02 -4.69
N ALA A 29 6.83 1.08 -3.77
CA ALA A 29 6.45 2.32 -3.09
C ALA A 29 7.23 2.49 -1.79
N LEU A 30 7.81 3.68 -1.57
CA LEU A 30 8.54 4.04 -0.35
C LEU A 30 7.86 5.20 0.36
N ASN A 31 7.74 5.17 1.68
CA ASN A 31 7.36 6.37 2.42
C ASN A 31 8.57 7.27 2.60
N ALA A 32 8.41 8.58 2.40
CA ALA A 32 9.49 9.57 2.57
C ALA A 32 10.14 9.51 3.96
N ASN A 33 9.39 9.20 5.02
CA ASN A 33 9.98 9.07 6.36
C ASN A 33 10.95 7.87 6.49
N LEU A 34 10.76 6.81 5.70
CA LEU A 34 11.68 5.66 5.64
C LEU A 34 12.92 6.02 4.82
N VAL A 35 12.72 6.75 3.71
CA VAL A 35 13.80 7.36 2.91
C VAL A 35 14.67 8.26 3.80
N GLU A 36 14.04 9.17 4.56
CA GLU A 36 14.75 10.09 5.46
C GLU A 36 15.55 9.36 6.54
N ALA A 37 15.05 8.24 7.05
CA ALA A 37 15.74 7.46 8.06
C ALA A 37 17.00 6.77 7.52
N THR A 38 16.98 6.32 6.27
CA THR A 38 17.90 5.29 5.77
C THR A 38 18.22 5.40 4.27
N ALA A 39 18.36 6.63 3.77
CA ALA A 39 18.54 6.94 2.35
C ALA A 39 19.64 6.12 1.66
N SER A 40 20.84 6.03 2.24
CA SER A 40 21.95 5.28 1.61
C SER A 40 21.66 3.79 1.45
N SER A 41 21.08 3.14 2.47
CA SER A 41 20.71 1.72 2.41
C SER A 41 19.57 1.47 1.42
N LEU A 42 18.64 2.42 1.29
CA LEU A 42 17.57 2.33 0.28
C LEU A 42 18.08 2.59 -1.13
N GLY A 43 19.02 3.54 -1.32
CA GLY A 43 19.64 3.81 -2.61
C GLY A 43 20.32 2.57 -3.19
N MET A 44 21.11 1.85 -2.39
CA MET A 44 21.74 0.59 -2.82
C MET A 44 20.70 -0.48 -3.19
N PHE A 45 19.68 -0.67 -2.35
CA PHE A 45 18.60 -1.62 -2.60
C PHE A 45 17.81 -1.30 -3.89
N LEU A 46 17.53 -0.03 -4.13
CA LEU A 46 16.82 0.41 -5.33
C LEU A 46 17.69 0.29 -6.58
N ASN A 47 19.01 0.46 -6.48
CA ASN A 47 19.92 0.20 -7.59
C ASN A 47 19.89 -1.28 -8.01
N GLU A 48 19.94 -2.20 -7.03
CA GLU A 48 19.80 -3.65 -7.29
C GLU A 48 18.45 -3.99 -7.95
N LEU A 49 17.36 -3.33 -7.54
CA LEU A 49 16.05 -3.51 -8.16
C LEU A 49 15.97 -2.91 -9.57
N ARG A 50 16.62 -1.76 -9.81
CA ARG A 50 16.70 -1.12 -11.13
C ARG A 50 17.40 -2.02 -12.14
N GLU A 51 18.49 -2.69 -11.75
CA GLU A 51 19.17 -3.70 -12.59
C GLU A 51 18.24 -4.87 -12.98
N LYS A 52 17.19 -5.11 -12.20
CA LYS A 52 16.14 -6.10 -12.47
C LYS A 52 14.93 -5.51 -13.19
N GLY A 53 15.04 -4.29 -13.71
CA GLY A 53 13.99 -3.58 -14.44
C GLY A 53 12.81 -3.12 -13.58
N LYS A 54 13.03 -2.86 -12.28
CA LYS A 54 11.98 -2.43 -11.36
C LYS A 54 12.04 -0.93 -11.08
N GLY A 55 10.87 -0.31 -11.09
CA GLY A 55 10.69 1.09 -10.75
C GLY A 55 10.47 1.34 -9.27
N TYR A 56 10.50 2.61 -8.87
CA TYR A 56 10.07 3.02 -7.54
C TYR A 56 9.45 4.42 -7.56
N PHE A 57 8.73 4.75 -6.48
CA PHE A 57 8.36 6.11 -6.17
C PHE A 57 8.33 6.36 -4.66
N ILE A 58 8.34 7.64 -4.31
CA ILE A 58 8.34 8.09 -2.91
C ILE A 58 6.98 8.76 -2.63
N ASP A 59 6.22 8.17 -1.71
CA ASP A 59 5.07 8.83 -1.10
C ASP A 59 5.60 9.92 -0.15
N PRO A 60 5.28 11.22 -0.38
CA PRO A 60 5.85 12.31 0.38
C PRO A 60 5.31 12.37 1.82
N VAL A 61 4.19 11.70 2.11
CA VAL A 61 3.58 11.66 3.46
C VAL A 61 3.29 13.06 4.03
N THR A 62 3.00 14.05 3.18
CA THR A 62 2.72 15.44 3.61
C THR A 62 1.49 15.55 4.49
N TYR A 63 0.50 14.67 4.28
CA TYR A 63 -0.72 14.59 5.08
C TYR A 63 -0.43 14.50 6.59
N ALA A 64 0.71 13.90 6.96
CA ALA A 64 1.10 13.70 8.35
C ALA A 64 1.24 15.02 9.12
N TYR A 65 1.59 16.11 8.45
CA TYR A 65 1.73 17.44 9.07
C TYR A 65 0.39 18.13 9.33
N ALA A 66 -0.71 17.68 8.71
CA ALA A 66 -2.07 18.15 9.02
C ALA A 66 -2.71 17.39 10.19
N LEU A 67 -2.05 16.36 10.72
CA LEU A 67 -2.53 15.62 11.89
C LEU A 67 -2.11 16.27 13.20
N ALA A 68 -2.73 15.85 14.30
CA ALA A 68 -2.31 16.24 15.63
C ALA A 68 -0.80 16.00 15.84
N PRO A 69 -0.02 17.02 16.29
CA PRO A 69 1.44 16.92 16.42
C PRO A 69 1.93 15.70 17.19
N ASP A 70 1.16 15.24 18.18
CA ASP A 70 1.45 14.07 19.02
C ASP A 70 1.76 12.80 18.21
N PHE A 71 1.18 12.64 17.02
CA PHE A 71 1.46 11.48 16.17
C PHE A 71 2.90 11.49 15.60
N LEU A 72 3.52 12.66 15.52
CA LEU A 72 4.88 12.87 15.03
C LEU A 72 5.92 13.01 16.16
N MET A 73 5.49 13.11 17.43
CA MET A 73 6.37 13.29 18.58
C MET A 73 7.09 12.00 19.02
N ARG A 74 8.20 12.16 19.74
CA ARG A 74 8.87 11.08 20.47
C ARG A 74 8.08 10.74 21.74
N GLY A 75 7.60 9.50 21.85
CA GLY A 75 6.83 9.02 23.01
C GLY A 75 5.37 9.45 22.98
N ARG A 76 4.52 8.80 23.80
CA ARG A 76 3.10 9.18 23.98
C ARG A 76 3.00 10.27 25.05
N GLY A 77 2.27 11.35 24.77
CA GLY A 77 2.04 12.45 25.72
C GLY A 77 3.24 13.38 25.92
N GLY A 78 4.19 13.41 24.98
CA GLY A 78 5.28 14.38 25.00
C GLY A 78 4.76 15.80 24.73
N GLN A 79 5.35 16.81 25.36
CA GLN A 79 5.01 18.21 25.10
C GLN A 79 5.24 18.54 23.62
N THR A 80 4.24 19.12 22.96
CA THR A 80 4.30 19.52 21.56
C THR A 80 5.41 20.55 21.37
N SER A 81 6.48 20.13 20.68
CA SER A 81 7.60 21.01 20.37
C SER A 81 8.40 20.47 19.20
N ARG A 82 9.04 21.38 18.46
CA ARG A 82 9.98 21.02 17.39
C ARG A 82 11.13 20.16 17.89
N THR A 83 11.58 20.36 19.14
CA THR A 83 12.68 19.59 19.75
C THR A 83 12.27 18.15 20.06
N ASN A 84 10.98 17.88 20.30
CA ASN A 84 10.43 16.55 20.56
C ASN A 84 9.93 15.83 19.30
N LEU A 85 9.89 16.50 18.14
CA LEU A 85 9.56 15.87 16.85
C LEU A 85 10.53 14.70 16.54
N LYS A 86 9.99 13.58 16.03
CA LYS A 86 10.80 12.46 15.54
C LYS A 86 11.77 12.94 14.46
N ARG A 87 13.01 12.43 14.49
CA ARG A 87 14.12 12.90 13.64
C ARG A 87 13.76 12.90 12.15
N THR A 88 13.06 11.85 11.68
CA THR A 88 12.65 11.71 10.28
C THR A 88 11.68 12.80 9.86
N PHE A 89 10.64 13.07 10.65
CA PHE A 89 9.68 14.15 10.34
C PHE A 89 10.28 15.55 10.49
N ARG A 90 11.29 15.72 11.35
CA ARG A 90 12.06 16.97 11.38
C ARG A 90 12.85 17.18 10.10
N GLY A 91 13.62 16.17 9.67
CA GLY A 91 14.42 16.26 8.45
C GLY A 91 13.57 16.45 7.18
N LEU A 92 12.39 15.83 7.13
CA LEU A 92 11.40 16.10 6.08
C LEU A 92 10.86 17.53 6.15
N ALA A 93 10.50 18.03 7.33
CA ALA A 93 9.95 19.38 7.48
C ALA A 93 10.93 20.45 7.01
N GLU A 94 12.22 20.31 7.38
CA GLU A 94 13.31 21.19 6.96
C GLU A 94 13.50 21.20 5.43
N ARG A 95 13.06 20.15 4.72
CA ARG A 95 13.19 20.01 3.28
C ARG A 95 11.91 20.28 2.48
N TYR A 96 10.74 20.30 3.13
CA TYR A 96 9.43 20.53 2.48
C TYR A 96 9.02 22.01 2.43
N GLY A 97 9.94 22.92 2.77
CA GLY A 97 9.72 24.35 2.67
C GLY A 97 9.27 25.02 3.97
N SER A 98 9.26 26.35 3.93
CA SER A 98 9.11 27.22 5.10
C SER A 98 7.81 26.95 5.89
N VAL A 99 6.69 26.75 5.20
CA VAL A 99 5.39 26.50 5.85
C VAL A 99 5.40 25.22 6.67
N ILE A 100 5.86 24.10 6.12
CA ILE A 100 5.91 22.84 6.87
C ILE A 100 6.87 22.98 8.05
N ASP A 101 8.06 23.56 7.83
CA ASP A 101 9.08 23.72 8.87
C ASP A 101 8.62 24.62 10.04
N GLN A 102 7.82 25.64 9.73
CA GLN A 102 7.25 26.56 10.70
C GLN A 102 6.24 25.88 11.64
N TYR A 103 5.39 25.00 11.14
CA TYR A 103 4.30 24.40 11.93
C TYR A 103 4.61 23.01 12.48
N ALA A 104 5.56 22.29 11.87
CA ALA A 104 5.89 20.91 12.22
C ALA A 104 6.16 20.71 13.71
N GLY A 105 5.32 19.88 14.33
CA GLY A 105 5.43 19.52 15.75
C GLY A 105 4.93 20.58 16.74
N ARG A 106 4.35 21.68 16.26
CA ARG A 106 3.77 22.75 17.07
C ARG A 106 2.24 22.70 17.04
N ILE A 107 1.67 22.81 15.84
CA ILE A 107 0.23 22.72 15.58
C ILE A 107 0.01 21.93 14.28
N PRO A 108 -1.17 21.31 14.07
CA PRO A 108 -1.50 20.72 12.79
C PRO A 108 -1.53 21.81 11.71
N LEU A 109 -1.02 21.49 10.52
CA LEU A 109 -1.23 22.32 9.35
C LEU A 109 -2.74 22.40 9.05
N GLN A 110 -3.19 23.55 8.56
CA GLN A 110 -4.58 23.85 8.21
C GLN A 110 -4.60 24.40 6.78
N PRO A 111 -5.73 24.32 6.06
CA PRO A 111 -5.84 24.83 4.69
C PRO A 111 -5.37 26.28 4.55
N ASN A 112 -5.74 27.15 5.51
CA ASN A 112 -5.38 28.57 5.50
C ASN A 112 -3.88 28.87 5.64
N HIS A 113 -3.07 27.91 6.12
CA HIS A 113 -1.61 28.04 6.14
C HIS A 113 -1.01 27.93 4.73
N LEU A 114 -1.80 27.51 3.74
CA LEU A 114 -1.42 27.37 2.34
C LEU A 114 -2.29 28.24 1.41
N ASP A 115 -2.91 29.32 1.90
CA ASP A 115 -3.74 30.21 1.07
C ASP A 115 -2.92 30.98 0.02
N SER A 116 -1.65 31.26 0.30
CA SER A 116 -0.81 32.03 -0.62
C SER A 116 -0.22 31.14 -1.72
N GLU A 117 -0.28 31.62 -2.96
CA GLU A 117 0.33 30.98 -4.12
C GLU A 117 1.82 30.66 -3.92
N ALA A 118 2.57 31.59 -3.33
CA ALA A 118 4.00 31.42 -3.06
C ALA A 118 4.31 30.26 -2.11
N ALA A 119 3.51 30.08 -1.06
CA ALA A 119 3.65 28.96 -0.14
C ALA A 119 3.35 27.61 -0.82
N GLN A 120 2.35 27.59 -1.70
CA GLN A 120 2.03 26.39 -2.47
C GLN A 120 3.14 26.04 -3.47
N ASP A 121 3.68 27.04 -4.20
CA ASP A 121 4.81 26.85 -5.13
C ASP A 121 6.06 26.34 -4.42
N GLU A 122 6.42 26.94 -3.28
CA GLU A 122 7.56 26.51 -2.47
C GLU A 122 7.39 25.05 -2.03
N LEU A 123 6.22 24.70 -1.47
CA LEU A 123 5.94 23.34 -1.02
C LEU A 123 6.06 22.33 -2.17
N CYS A 124 5.43 22.61 -3.32
CA CYS A 124 5.49 21.75 -4.50
C CYS A 124 6.94 21.54 -4.97
N GLN A 125 7.70 22.62 -5.13
CA GLN A 125 9.09 22.57 -5.57
C GLN A 125 9.96 21.77 -4.59
N CYS A 126 9.88 22.08 -3.29
CA CYS A 126 10.64 21.43 -2.24
C CYS A 126 10.34 19.92 -2.14
N VAL A 127 9.07 19.52 -2.28
CA VAL A 127 8.66 18.11 -2.25
C VAL A 127 9.16 17.35 -3.48
N LEU A 128 9.14 17.96 -4.68
CA LEU A 128 9.70 17.35 -5.88
C LEU A 128 11.23 17.22 -5.80
N ASP A 129 11.91 18.27 -5.33
CA ASP A 129 13.37 18.26 -5.15
C ASP A 129 13.80 17.23 -4.12
N TYR A 130 13.04 17.05 -3.04
CA TYR A 130 13.29 15.96 -2.09
C TYR A 130 13.27 14.59 -2.78
N GLN A 131 12.20 14.31 -3.53
CA GLN A 131 12.03 13.02 -4.21
C GLN A 131 13.12 12.76 -5.25
N ARG A 132 13.56 13.81 -5.96
CA ARG A 132 14.59 13.73 -6.99
C ARG A 132 16.00 13.54 -6.42
N ASN A 133 16.32 14.26 -5.34
CA ASN A 133 17.71 14.45 -4.93
C ASN A 133 18.12 13.62 -3.71
N LYS A 134 17.20 13.33 -2.77
CA LYS A 134 17.55 12.77 -1.46
C LYS A 134 18.36 11.48 -1.51
N LEU A 135 17.97 10.54 -2.38
CA LEU A 135 18.66 9.25 -2.51
C LEU A 135 20.04 9.43 -3.16
N ASN A 136 20.13 10.27 -4.20
CA ASN A 136 21.38 10.56 -4.90
C ASN A 136 22.39 11.28 -4.00
N GLU A 137 21.95 12.29 -3.23
CA GLU A 137 22.78 12.95 -2.21
C GLU A 137 23.38 11.94 -1.21
N ALA A 138 22.56 10.97 -0.77
CA ALA A 138 22.98 9.96 0.19
C ALA A 138 23.90 8.88 -0.40
N LEU A 139 23.88 8.67 -1.72
CA LEU A 139 24.79 7.77 -2.43
C LEU A 139 26.13 8.46 -2.71
N SER A 140 26.10 9.71 -3.18
CA SER A 140 27.31 10.52 -3.43
C SER A 140 28.11 10.83 -2.17
N GLY A 141 27.51 10.75 -0.97
CA GLY A 141 28.25 10.84 0.29
C GLY A 141 29.04 9.57 0.66
N ASN A 142 28.85 8.45 -0.07
CA ASN A 142 29.44 7.14 0.22
C ASN A 142 30.35 6.65 -0.93
N VAL A 143 31.00 7.56 -1.66
CA VAL A 143 31.80 7.28 -2.86
C VAL A 143 32.83 6.17 -2.65
N ASP A 144 33.43 6.07 -1.47
CA ASP A 144 34.42 5.05 -1.14
C ASP A 144 33.88 3.61 -1.22
N PHE A 145 32.57 3.39 -1.06
CA PHE A 145 31.94 2.07 -1.19
C PHE A 145 31.49 1.75 -2.63
N LEU A 146 31.37 2.78 -3.48
CA LEU A 146 30.84 2.69 -4.85
C LEU A 146 31.95 2.70 -5.93
N MET A 147 33.21 2.91 -5.55
CA MET A 147 34.37 3.00 -6.45
C MET A 147 34.86 1.67 -7.04
N MET A 148 34.03 0.63 -7.09
CA MET A 148 34.31 -0.56 -7.91
C MET A 148 33.26 -0.66 -9.02
N GLU A 149 33.60 -0.04 -10.15
CA GLU A 149 33.07 -0.33 -11.48
C GLU A 149 31.60 0.05 -11.77
N THR A 150 31.32 1.34 -12.02
CA THR A 150 30.46 1.87 -13.12
C THR A 150 30.10 3.35 -12.86
N GLU A 151 29.86 4.13 -13.92
CA GLU A 151 29.15 5.41 -13.79
C GLU A 151 27.75 5.13 -13.23
N ILE A 152 27.49 5.57 -12.00
CA ILE A 152 26.19 5.36 -11.38
C ILE A 152 25.23 6.37 -11.97
N GLU A 153 24.39 5.92 -12.90
CA GLU A 153 23.28 6.73 -13.38
C GLU A 153 22.42 7.20 -12.20
N PRO A 154 21.99 8.48 -12.17
CA PRO A 154 21.13 9.00 -11.12
C PRO A 154 19.91 8.11 -10.89
N LEU A 155 19.66 7.81 -9.62
CA LEU A 155 18.48 7.05 -9.23
C LEU A 155 17.29 8.01 -9.20
N LEU A 156 16.41 7.89 -10.20
CA LEU A 156 15.22 8.72 -10.33
C LEU A 156 13.94 7.91 -10.09
N PRO A 157 12.93 8.48 -9.40
CA PRO A 157 11.61 7.87 -9.30
C PRO A 157 10.98 7.69 -10.69
N THR A 158 10.23 6.60 -10.87
CA THR A 158 9.39 6.38 -12.07
C THR A 158 8.21 7.35 -12.15
N ARG A 159 7.82 7.91 -11.01
CA ARG A 159 6.77 8.90 -10.87
C ARG A 159 7.07 9.79 -9.67
N PHE A 160 6.82 11.08 -9.83
CA PHE A 160 6.80 12.02 -8.72
C PHE A 160 5.39 12.10 -8.15
N VAL A 161 5.29 12.31 -6.84
CA VAL A 161 4.00 12.40 -6.15
C VAL A 161 3.78 13.81 -5.62
N VAL A 162 2.63 14.38 -5.96
CA VAL A 162 2.19 15.72 -5.52
C VAL A 162 2.02 15.76 -3.99
N PRO A 163 2.38 16.86 -3.29
CA PRO A 163 2.01 17.03 -1.89
C PRO A 163 0.49 17.00 -1.71
N TYR A 164 0.02 16.20 -0.76
CA TYR A 164 -1.41 15.95 -0.54
C TYR A 164 -1.77 15.93 0.95
N PHE A 165 -3.05 16.17 1.22
CA PHE A 165 -3.66 16.10 2.55
C PHE A 165 -4.93 15.25 2.55
N HIS A 166 -5.34 14.77 3.72
CA HIS A 166 -6.49 13.89 3.89
C HIS A 166 -7.81 14.66 3.77
N LEU A 167 -8.74 14.11 3.00
CA LEU A 167 -10.09 14.66 2.83
C LEU A 167 -11.06 14.03 3.84
N SER A 168 -11.57 14.87 4.73
CA SER A 168 -12.61 14.56 5.72
C SER A 168 -14.02 14.95 5.23
N GLY A 169 -15.03 14.77 6.08
CA GLY A 169 -16.45 15.04 5.79
C GLY A 169 -16.77 16.43 5.23
N ASP A 170 -15.96 17.44 5.54
CA ASP A 170 -16.09 18.84 5.14
C ASP A 170 -15.34 19.19 3.85
N LEU A 171 -14.46 18.30 3.37
CA LEU A 171 -13.65 18.47 2.15
C LEU A 171 -12.82 19.77 2.13
N GLU A 172 -12.46 20.36 3.28
CA GLU A 172 -11.73 21.64 3.32
C GLU A 172 -10.37 21.60 2.63
N TRP A 173 -9.73 20.43 2.59
CA TRP A 173 -8.46 20.21 1.90
C TRP A 173 -8.59 20.01 0.38
N LEU A 174 -9.81 19.87 -0.16
CA LEU A 174 -10.02 19.60 -1.59
C LEU A 174 -9.53 20.76 -2.49
N PRO A 175 -9.85 22.04 -2.22
CA PRO A 175 -9.31 23.16 -2.99
C PRO A 175 -7.79 23.29 -2.90
N ILE A 176 -7.21 22.99 -1.73
CA ILE A 176 -5.74 23.05 -1.55
C ILE A 176 -5.07 21.92 -2.32
N ASN A 177 -5.55 20.68 -2.21
CA ASN A 177 -4.97 19.53 -2.93
C ASN A 177 -5.00 19.72 -4.44
N THR A 178 -6.08 20.26 -4.99
CA THR A 178 -6.22 20.53 -6.43
C THR A 178 -5.33 21.68 -6.88
N ALA A 179 -5.20 22.75 -6.08
CA ALA A 179 -4.24 23.83 -6.35
C ALA A 179 -2.79 23.33 -6.35
N LEU A 180 -2.41 22.50 -5.37
CA LEU A 180 -1.09 21.88 -5.31
C LEU A 180 -0.83 20.97 -6.52
N ALA A 181 -1.83 20.20 -6.96
CA ALA A 181 -1.71 19.38 -8.16
C ALA A 181 -1.44 20.22 -9.42
N ASN A 182 -2.22 21.28 -9.64
CA ASN A 182 -2.05 22.17 -10.79
C ASN A 182 -0.67 22.87 -10.79
N ARG A 183 -0.21 23.33 -9.62
CA ARG A 183 1.14 23.93 -9.48
C ARG A 183 2.24 22.93 -9.73
N THR A 184 2.11 21.72 -9.18
CA THR A 184 3.10 20.66 -9.39
C THR A 184 3.18 20.30 -10.88
N TYR A 185 2.06 20.27 -11.59
CA TYR A 185 2.04 20.03 -13.04
C TYR A 185 2.83 21.09 -13.84
N CYS A 186 2.82 22.36 -13.42
CA CYS A 186 3.64 23.41 -14.03
C CYS A 186 5.16 23.19 -13.85
N ILE A 187 5.56 22.40 -12.84
CA ILE A 187 6.96 22.07 -12.55
C ILE A 187 7.34 20.72 -13.18
N ASP A 188 6.44 19.73 -13.12
CA ASP A 188 6.65 18.37 -13.60
C ASP A 188 5.35 17.78 -14.17
N LEU A 189 5.29 17.66 -15.50
CA LEU A 189 4.13 17.13 -16.22
C LEU A 189 3.84 15.65 -15.90
N GLY A 190 4.81 14.94 -15.31
CA GLY A 190 4.73 13.54 -14.93
C GLY A 190 4.27 13.31 -13.49
N ALA A 191 3.87 14.35 -12.74
CA ALA A 191 3.49 14.23 -11.34
C ALA A 191 2.11 13.58 -11.13
N TRP A 192 2.06 12.60 -10.23
CA TRP A 192 0.86 11.84 -9.86
C TRP A 192 0.18 12.42 -8.63
N VAL A 193 -1.15 12.44 -8.66
CA VAL A 193 -1.98 13.04 -7.62
C VAL A 193 -2.51 11.98 -6.67
N VAL A 194 -2.43 12.22 -5.35
CA VAL A 194 -3.01 11.32 -4.35
C VAL A 194 -4.41 11.78 -3.97
N VAL A 195 -5.40 10.89 -4.07
CA VAL A 195 -6.77 11.09 -3.59
C VAL A 195 -6.90 10.37 -2.25
N CYS A 196 -6.50 11.04 -1.17
CA CYS A 196 -6.53 10.50 0.19
C CYS A 196 -7.85 10.92 0.88
N ILE A 197 -8.75 9.98 1.13
CA ILE A 197 -10.12 10.25 1.61
C ILE A 197 -10.45 9.41 2.84
N ASP A 198 -11.27 9.93 3.75
CA ASP A 198 -11.90 9.12 4.78
C ASP A 198 -12.79 8.04 4.14
N SER A 199 -12.66 6.77 4.55
CA SER A 199 -13.49 5.69 4.01
C SER A 199 -14.98 5.87 4.30
N LEU A 200 -15.36 6.70 5.28
CA LEU A 200 -16.75 7.08 5.51
C LEU A 200 -17.33 7.90 4.35
N LEU A 201 -16.52 8.68 3.63
CA LEU A 201 -16.96 9.45 2.46
C LEU A 201 -17.48 8.53 1.34
N LEU A 202 -17.07 7.26 1.32
CA LEU A 202 -17.52 6.28 0.33
C LEU A 202 -19.01 5.94 0.46
N ASP A 203 -19.63 6.17 1.62
CA ASP A 203 -21.08 6.00 1.79
C ASP A 203 -21.88 7.22 1.29
N PHE A 204 -21.23 8.34 0.97
CA PHE A 204 -21.88 9.60 0.62
C PHE A 204 -21.62 9.98 -0.85
N THR A 205 -22.58 9.64 -1.71
CA THR A 205 -22.50 9.92 -3.16
C THR A 205 -22.19 11.39 -3.50
N PRO A 206 -22.82 12.41 -2.87
CA PRO A 206 -22.51 13.80 -3.18
C PRO A 206 -21.05 14.18 -2.90
N SER A 207 -20.43 13.59 -1.88
CA SER A 207 -19.02 13.81 -1.55
C SER A 207 -18.11 13.19 -2.61
N ILE A 208 -18.40 11.94 -3.03
CA ILE A 208 -17.68 11.29 -4.13
C ILE A 208 -17.78 12.11 -5.41
N ASP A 209 -18.98 12.60 -5.75
CA ASP A 209 -19.21 13.36 -6.98
C ASP A 209 -18.44 14.68 -6.97
N SER A 210 -18.38 15.36 -5.82
CA SER A 210 -17.55 16.56 -5.64
C SER A 210 -16.07 16.26 -5.85
N ILE A 211 -15.56 15.19 -5.23
CA ILE A 211 -14.17 14.75 -5.38
C ILE A 211 -13.87 14.42 -6.86
N VAL A 212 -14.72 13.63 -7.51
CA VAL A 212 -14.54 13.25 -8.92
C VAL A 212 -14.55 14.49 -9.82
N SER A 213 -15.49 15.41 -9.62
CA SER A 213 -15.59 16.65 -10.41
C SER A 213 -14.29 17.46 -10.36
N GLU A 214 -13.76 17.67 -9.15
CA GLU A 214 -12.54 18.45 -8.95
C GLU A 214 -11.29 17.73 -9.50
N TYR A 215 -11.07 16.47 -9.12
CA TYR A 215 -9.85 15.75 -9.53
C TYR A 215 -9.84 15.41 -11.02
N SER A 216 -10.99 15.02 -11.62
CA SER A 216 -11.06 14.64 -13.04
C SER A 216 -10.65 15.77 -13.99
N SER A 217 -10.79 17.02 -13.55
CA SER A 217 -10.38 18.21 -14.30
C SER A 217 -8.87 18.44 -14.35
N LEU A 218 -8.10 17.82 -13.45
CA LEU A 218 -6.66 18.06 -13.29
C LEU A 218 -5.85 17.52 -14.47
N GLN A 219 -4.75 18.18 -14.79
CA GLN A 219 -3.77 17.65 -15.75
C GLN A 219 -2.77 16.77 -14.98
N THR A 220 -2.90 15.45 -15.11
CA THR A 220 -2.01 14.48 -14.47
C THR A 220 -2.03 13.15 -15.25
N PRO A 221 -0.91 12.39 -15.29
CA PRO A 221 -0.89 11.03 -15.85
C PRO A 221 -1.78 10.05 -15.07
N GLY A 222 -2.06 10.28 -13.79
CA GLY A 222 -2.87 9.36 -13.02
C GLY A 222 -3.02 9.71 -11.54
N TYR A 223 -3.88 8.92 -10.89
CA TYR A 223 -4.24 9.08 -9.49
C TYR A 223 -3.78 7.89 -8.65
N LEU A 224 -3.35 8.21 -7.44
CA LEU A 224 -3.06 7.27 -6.37
C LEU A 224 -4.19 7.39 -5.34
N VAL A 225 -5.16 6.48 -5.38
CA VAL A 225 -6.33 6.50 -4.49
C VAL A 225 -5.98 5.86 -3.15
N TRP A 226 -6.39 6.48 -2.06
CA TRP A 226 -6.26 5.94 -0.71
C TRP A 226 -7.52 6.25 0.10
N ALA A 227 -8.38 5.25 0.26
CA ALA A 227 -9.46 5.28 1.24
C ALA A 227 -8.92 4.85 2.62
N THR A 228 -8.90 5.77 3.58
CA THR A 228 -8.26 5.54 4.88
C THR A 228 -9.05 4.55 5.72
N ASP A 229 -8.32 3.62 6.34
CA ASP A 229 -8.87 2.56 7.18
C ASP A 229 -9.88 1.62 6.50
N PHE A 230 -9.93 1.64 5.17
CA PHE A 230 -10.81 0.79 4.38
C PHE A 230 -10.35 -0.67 4.42
N GLU A 231 -11.23 -1.58 4.87
CA GLU A 231 -11.00 -3.04 4.86
C GLU A 231 -12.03 -3.67 3.92
N GLU A 232 -11.58 -4.16 2.76
CA GLU A 232 -12.46 -4.65 1.69
C GLU A 232 -13.43 -5.75 2.19
N GLU A 233 -12.97 -6.63 3.09
CA GLU A 233 -13.73 -7.75 3.63
C GLU A 233 -14.74 -7.35 4.71
N ARG A 234 -14.64 -6.12 5.24
CA ARG A 234 -15.55 -5.59 6.29
C ARG A 234 -16.35 -4.38 5.85
N ALA A 235 -16.01 -3.79 4.72
CA ALA A 235 -16.69 -2.65 4.16
C ALA A 235 -18.16 -2.95 3.88
N THR A 236 -19.00 -1.93 4.05
CA THR A 236 -20.42 -2.03 3.68
C THR A 236 -20.57 -2.12 2.16
N GLU A 237 -21.74 -2.57 1.69
CA GLU A 237 -22.03 -2.52 0.25
C GLU A 237 -22.00 -1.08 -0.30
N GLY A 238 -22.38 -0.10 0.53
CA GLY A 238 -22.30 1.34 0.21
C GLY A 238 -20.86 1.77 -0.06
N GLN A 239 -19.95 1.50 0.87
CA GLN A 239 -18.53 1.85 0.71
C GLN A 239 -17.87 1.15 -0.48
N ILE A 240 -18.19 -0.13 -0.70
CA ILE A 240 -17.68 -0.91 -1.84
C ILE A 240 -18.13 -0.27 -3.17
N ARG A 241 -19.41 0.11 -3.27
CA ARG A 241 -19.94 0.82 -4.45
C ARG A 241 -19.40 2.24 -4.57
N GLY A 242 -19.19 2.93 -3.45
CA GLY A 242 -18.60 4.25 -3.41
C GLY A 242 -17.18 4.26 -3.95
N LEU A 243 -16.37 3.26 -3.57
CA LEU A 243 -15.03 3.10 -4.12
C LEU A 243 -15.09 2.82 -5.62
N GLN A 244 -15.96 1.91 -6.05
CA GLN A 244 -16.17 1.65 -7.48
C GLN A 244 -16.53 2.94 -8.25
N ARG A 245 -17.49 3.73 -7.74
CA ARG A 245 -17.91 5.01 -8.34
C ARG A 245 -16.76 6.01 -8.42
N LEU A 246 -15.95 6.12 -7.37
CA LEU A 246 -14.77 6.98 -7.37
C LEU A 246 -13.79 6.57 -8.47
N ILE A 247 -13.49 5.27 -8.59
CA ILE A 247 -12.58 4.76 -9.64
C ILE A 247 -13.15 5.01 -11.04
N GLU A 248 -14.43 4.72 -11.26
CA GLU A 248 -15.10 4.95 -12.55
C GLU A 248 -15.10 6.44 -12.93
N GLY A 249 -15.36 7.32 -11.97
CA GLY A 249 -15.32 8.76 -12.17
C GLY A 249 -13.93 9.28 -12.51
N LEU A 250 -12.89 8.82 -11.81
CA LEU A 250 -11.51 9.24 -12.07
C LEU A 250 -10.93 8.68 -13.37
N SER A 251 -11.42 7.52 -13.83
CA SER A 251 -10.96 6.84 -15.04
C SER A 251 -11.82 7.13 -16.28
N GLN A 252 -12.85 7.98 -16.17
CA GLN A 252 -13.86 8.20 -17.21
C GLN A 252 -13.28 8.65 -18.56
N ASP A 253 -12.15 9.37 -18.56
CA ASP A 253 -11.50 9.83 -19.80
C ASP A 253 -10.71 8.72 -20.53
N GLY A 254 -10.51 7.57 -19.89
CA GLY A 254 -9.76 6.42 -20.40
C GLY A 254 -8.26 6.67 -20.60
N LYS A 255 -7.75 7.85 -20.23
CA LYS A 255 -6.36 8.28 -20.44
C LYS A 255 -5.55 8.26 -19.15
N LYS A 256 -6.21 8.52 -18.02
CA LYS A 256 -5.56 8.58 -16.71
C LYS A 256 -5.52 7.21 -16.06
N GLN A 257 -4.35 6.85 -15.54
CA GLN A 257 -4.21 5.65 -14.72
C GLN A 257 -4.78 5.89 -13.32
N VAL A 258 -5.37 4.85 -12.72
CA VAL A 258 -5.92 4.91 -11.37
C VAL A 258 -5.41 3.73 -10.58
N ILE A 259 -4.67 4.00 -9.50
CA ILE A 259 -4.01 2.98 -8.70
C ILE A 259 -4.50 3.09 -7.27
N ASN A 260 -4.99 1.99 -6.68
CA ASN A 260 -5.30 1.98 -5.25
C ASN A 260 -4.03 1.71 -4.43
N LEU A 261 -3.65 2.63 -3.54
CA LEU A 261 -2.42 2.57 -2.74
C LEU A 261 -2.40 1.44 -1.71
N PHE A 262 -3.58 1.00 -1.28
CA PHE A 262 -3.79 -0.08 -0.31
C PHE A 262 -4.97 -0.91 -0.79
N GLY A 263 -4.69 -1.81 -1.74
CA GLY A 263 -5.69 -2.64 -2.41
C GLY A 263 -5.52 -4.11 -2.10
N GLY A 264 -6.63 -4.77 -1.79
CA GLY A 264 -6.74 -6.23 -1.72
C GLY A 264 -7.26 -6.81 -3.04
N TYR A 265 -7.93 -7.95 -2.96
CA TYR A 265 -8.46 -8.62 -4.15
C TYR A 265 -9.66 -7.89 -4.76
N PHE A 266 -10.51 -7.26 -3.95
CA PHE A 266 -11.64 -6.52 -4.50
C PHE A 266 -11.14 -5.35 -5.35
N SER A 267 -10.08 -4.66 -4.93
CA SER A 267 -9.41 -3.66 -5.77
C SER A 267 -8.95 -4.24 -7.12
N CYS A 268 -8.40 -5.46 -7.15
CA CYS A 268 -8.07 -6.11 -8.42
C CYS A 268 -9.31 -6.35 -9.30
N LEU A 269 -10.48 -6.64 -8.73
CA LEU A 269 -11.73 -6.77 -9.49
C LEU A 269 -12.18 -5.44 -10.11
N LEU A 270 -11.90 -4.30 -9.45
CA LEU A 270 -12.17 -2.96 -9.97
C LEU A 270 -11.37 -2.61 -11.24
N ALA A 271 -10.46 -3.48 -11.68
CA ALA A 271 -9.91 -3.46 -13.03
C ALA A 271 -10.98 -3.35 -14.12
N LYS A 272 -12.13 -3.98 -13.88
CA LYS A 272 -13.28 -3.98 -14.80
C LYS A 272 -14.11 -2.69 -14.74
N SER A 273 -13.74 -1.78 -13.82
CA SER A 273 -14.33 -0.47 -13.56
C SER A 273 -13.32 0.67 -13.75
N GLY A 274 -12.17 0.38 -14.38
CA GLY A 274 -11.18 1.40 -14.78
C GLY A 274 -9.93 1.48 -13.89
N LEU A 275 -9.83 0.69 -12.81
CA LEU A 275 -8.58 0.60 -12.05
C LEU A 275 -7.46 0.03 -12.92
N THR A 276 -6.29 0.63 -12.88
CA THR A 276 -5.11 0.19 -13.65
C THR A 276 -4.04 -0.43 -12.76
N GLY A 277 -4.03 -0.16 -11.46
CA GLY A 277 -3.05 -0.78 -10.57
C GLY A 277 -3.49 -0.92 -9.13
N VAL A 278 -2.74 -1.74 -8.40
CA VAL A 278 -2.90 -1.91 -6.95
C VAL A 278 -1.53 -1.89 -6.28
N SER A 279 -1.50 -1.33 -5.08
CA SER A 279 -0.37 -1.36 -4.18
C SER A 279 -0.76 -2.08 -2.90
N HIS A 280 0.14 -2.90 -2.38
CA HIS A 280 -0.02 -3.52 -1.07
C HIS A 280 1.33 -3.73 -0.36
N GLY A 281 1.28 -3.90 0.96
CA GLY A 281 2.43 -4.31 1.76
C GLY A 281 2.63 -5.84 1.78
N LEU A 282 3.71 -6.30 2.42
CA LEU A 282 4.05 -7.73 2.48
C LEU A 282 3.26 -8.48 3.55
N GLY A 283 2.00 -8.81 3.24
CA GLY A 283 1.11 -9.58 4.12
C GLY A 283 0.42 -8.74 5.20
N TYR A 284 0.38 -7.42 5.07
CA TYR A 284 -0.30 -6.55 6.04
C TYR A 284 -0.68 -5.15 5.51
N GLY A 285 -0.51 -4.88 4.22
CA GLY A 285 -0.67 -3.53 3.65
C GLY A 285 -1.80 -3.41 2.63
N GLU A 286 -2.85 -4.24 2.74
CA GLU A 286 -4.10 -4.10 1.97
C GLU A 286 -5.05 -3.08 2.63
N ARG A 287 -4.72 -2.65 3.85
CA ARG A 287 -5.41 -1.61 4.62
C ARG A 287 -4.36 -0.71 5.25
N ARG A 288 -4.61 0.60 5.23
CA ARG A 288 -3.80 1.57 5.97
C ARG A 288 -4.67 2.74 6.38
N ASP A 289 -4.63 3.06 7.66
CA ASP A 289 -5.13 4.33 8.16
C ASP A 289 -4.02 5.39 8.18
N ILE A 290 -4.40 6.66 8.15
CA ILE A 290 -3.48 7.81 8.28
C ILE A 290 -2.84 7.84 9.68
N ILE A 291 -3.50 7.25 10.67
CA ILE A 291 -3.04 7.11 12.05
C ILE A 291 -2.93 5.61 12.43
N PRO A 292 -1.82 5.16 13.03
CA PRO A 292 -0.58 5.89 13.28
C PRO A 292 0.22 6.12 11.99
N VAL A 293 0.84 7.30 11.87
CA VAL A 293 1.64 7.69 10.69
C VAL A 293 2.80 6.72 10.43
N LEU A 294 3.43 6.18 11.48
CA LEU A 294 4.45 5.15 11.36
C LEU A 294 3.86 3.74 11.47
N GLY A 295 4.41 2.82 10.69
CA GLY A 295 4.07 1.40 10.74
C GLY A 295 4.30 0.80 12.13
N GLY A 296 3.44 -0.17 12.48
CA GLY A 296 3.54 -0.94 13.72
C GLY A 296 4.63 -2.01 13.68
N GLY A 297 4.71 -2.82 14.74
CA GLY A 297 5.61 -3.97 14.80
C GLY A 297 5.32 -5.02 13.72
N LEU A 298 6.19 -6.02 13.64
CA LEU A 298 6.04 -7.12 12.69
C LEU A 298 4.65 -7.77 12.85
N PRO A 299 3.82 -7.83 11.79
CA PRO A 299 2.52 -8.48 11.87
C PRO A 299 2.70 -9.97 12.18
N PRO A 300 1.73 -10.62 12.83
CA PRO A 300 1.79 -12.07 13.07
C PRO A 300 1.80 -12.82 11.74
N ALA A 301 2.46 -13.98 11.71
CA ALA A 301 2.40 -14.87 10.56
C ALA A 301 0.95 -15.35 10.34
N LYS A 302 0.46 -15.15 9.11
CA LYS A 302 -0.86 -15.60 8.66
C LYS A 302 -0.71 -16.33 7.32
N TYR A 303 -1.60 -17.27 7.07
CA TYR A 303 -1.68 -17.95 5.78
C TYR A 303 -2.64 -17.18 4.89
N TYR A 304 -2.23 -16.85 3.67
CA TYR A 304 -3.14 -16.26 2.69
C TYR A 304 -3.95 -17.37 2.03
N LEU A 305 -5.27 -17.39 2.18
CA LEU A 305 -6.13 -18.40 1.54
C LEU A 305 -6.69 -17.83 0.22
N PRO A 306 -6.10 -18.18 -0.95
CA PRO A 306 -6.42 -17.53 -2.22
C PRO A 306 -7.87 -17.70 -2.62
N ALA A 307 -8.48 -18.86 -2.34
CA ALA A 307 -9.89 -19.10 -2.66
C ALA A 307 -10.84 -18.07 -2.02
N THR A 308 -10.49 -17.57 -0.83
CA THR A 308 -11.29 -16.56 -0.13
C THR A 308 -10.64 -15.19 -0.15
N HIS A 309 -9.49 -15.04 -0.79
CA HIS A 309 -8.75 -13.79 -0.90
C HIS A 309 -8.35 -13.11 0.42
N GLN A 310 -8.36 -13.85 1.55
CA GLN A 310 -8.12 -13.30 2.88
C GLN A 310 -6.93 -13.97 3.58
N GLN A 311 -6.38 -13.30 4.59
CA GLN A 311 -5.38 -13.88 5.48
C GLN A 311 -6.03 -14.53 6.70
N ILE A 312 -5.88 -15.86 6.80
CA ILE A 312 -6.35 -16.66 7.93
C ILE A 312 -5.22 -16.99 8.91
N ARG A 313 -5.59 -17.34 10.15
CA ARG A 313 -4.61 -17.75 11.16
C ARG A 313 -4.00 -19.10 10.76
N ILE A 314 -2.75 -19.33 11.14
CA ILE A 314 -2.02 -20.55 10.81
C ILE A 314 -2.73 -21.83 11.29
N HIS A 315 -3.42 -21.79 12.43
CA HIS A 315 -4.18 -22.96 12.91
C HIS A 315 -5.47 -23.22 12.10
N GLU A 316 -6.12 -22.17 11.57
CA GLU A 316 -7.27 -22.31 10.67
C GLU A 316 -6.81 -22.96 9.37
N PHE A 317 -5.69 -22.50 8.81
CA PHE A 317 -5.04 -23.15 7.68
C PHE A 317 -4.76 -24.63 7.96
N ALA A 318 -4.13 -24.96 9.08
CA ALA A 318 -3.80 -26.34 9.42
C ALA A 318 -5.06 -27.22 9.56
N ALA A 319 -6.14 -26.69 10.12
CA ALA A 319 -7.42 -27.39 10.29
C ALA A 319 -8.16 -27.63 8.96
N ILE A 320 -7.98 -26.74 7.98
CA ILE A 320 -8.49 -26.92 6.61
C ILE A 320 -7.63 -27.96 5.88
N ALA A 321 -6.31 -27.78 5.89
CA ALA A 321 -5.37 -28.62 5.16
C ALA A 321 -5.38 -30.08 5.63
N SER A 322 -5.51 -30.34 6.94
CA SER A 322 -5.51 -31.70 7.50
C SER A 322 -6.69 -32.59 7.10
N LYS A 323 -7.73 -32.01 6.48
CA LYS A 323 -8.91 -32.74 5.98
C LYS A 323 -8.79 -33.14 4.52
N LEU A 324 -7.67 -32.82 3.87
CA LEU A 324 -7.44 -33.05 2.45
C LEU A 324 -6.33 -34.08 2.24
N ASP A 325 -6.26 -34.62 1.02
CA ASP A 325 -5.10 -35.37 0.53
C ASP A 325 -4.22 -34.49 -0.38
N GLU A 326 -3.05 -35.01 -0.77
CA GLU A 326 -2.10 -34.32 -1.63
C GLU A 326 -2.66 -33.93 -3.00
N ASN A 327 -3.68 -34.63 -3.50
CA ASN A 327 -4.30 -34.34 -4.80
C ASN A 327 -5.37 -33.25 -4.70
N SER A 328 -6.08 -33.20 -3.58
CA SER A 328 -7.17 -32.26 -3.32
C SER A 328 -6.67 -30.90 -2.83
N PHE A 329 -5.51 -30.86 -2.16
CA PHE A 329 -4.94 -29.63 -1.63
C PHE A 329 -4.69 -28.56 -2.72
N PRO A 330 -4.05 -28.85 -3.88
CA PRO A 330 -3.81 -27.84 -4.91
C PRO A 330 -5.08 -27.24 -5.52
N GLN A 331 -6.16 -28.01 -5.54
CA GLN A 331 -7.45 -27.61 -6.12
C GLN A 331 -8.30 -26.81 -5.12
N THR A 332 -8.11 -27.06 -3.83
CA THR A 332 -8.94 -26.48 -2.76
C THR A 332 -8.26 -25.31 -2.06
N VAL A 333 -6.98 -25.45 -1.72
CA VAL A 333 -6.26 -24.50 -0.86
C VAL A 333 -5.33 -23.62 -1.67
N CYS A 334 -4.30 -24.19 -2.29
CA CYS A 334 -3.32 -23.40 -3.04
C CYS A 334 -2.39 -24.27 -3.90
N ASN A 335 -2.06 -23.78 -5.10
CA ASN A 335 -1.09 -24.37 -6.02
C ASN A 335 0.06 -23.41 -6.38
N CYS A 336 0.34 -22.40 -5.54
CA CYS A 336 1.45 -21.47 -5.77
C CYS A 336 2.80 -22.18 -5.69
N ALA A 337 3.85 -21.57 -6.25
CA ALA A 337 5.18 -22.17 -6.28
C ALA A 337 5.71 -22.60 -4.90
N ILE A 338 5.37 -21.86 -3.85
CA ILE A 338 5.76 -22.16 -2.46
C ILE A 338 5.04 -23.41 -1.95
N CYS A 339 3.71 -23.44 -2.04
CA CYS A 339 2.91 -24.57 -1.60
C CYS A 339 3.22 -25.84 -2.41
N SER A 340 3.32 -25.74 -3.73
CA SER A 340 3.68 -26.87 -4.59
C SER A 340 5.08 -27.40 -4.30
N GLY A 341 6.05 -26.53 -3.97
CA GLY A 341 7.39 -26.94 -3.58
C GLY A 341 7.40 -27.77 -2.29
N LEU A 342 6.65 -27.34 -1.27
CA LEU A 342 6.53 -28.05 0.00
C LEU A 342 5.71 -29.33 -0.13
N LEU A 343 4.64 -29.33 -0.94
CA LEU A 343 3.73 -30.46 -1.12
C LEU A 343 4.41 -31.68 -1.75
N ARG A 344 5.49 -31.49 -2.52
CA ARG A 344 6.32 -32.59 -3.06
C ARG A 344 6.92 -33.48 -1.97
N GLN A 345 7.03 -32.98 -0.74
CA GLN A 345 7.50 -33.73 0.42
C GLN A 345 6.34 -34.32 1.26
N GLY A 346 5.09 -34.19 0.79
CA GLY A 346 3.88 -34.64 1.46
C GLY A 346 3.11 -33.51 2.16
N LEU A 347 1.79 -33.68 2.30
CA LEU A 347 0.92 -32.66 2.89
C LEU A 347 1.24 -32.41 4.38
N ASN A 348 1.58 -33.46 5.12
CA ASN A 348 1.99 -33.34 6.53
C ASN A 348 3.25 -32.49 6.69
N TYR A 349 4.23 -32.63 5.77
CA TYR A 349 5.43 -31.81 5.78
C TYR A 349 5.07 -30.34 5.52
N LEU A 350 4.23 -30.06 4.52
CA LEU A 350 3.76 -28.71 4.23
C LEU A 350 3.10 -28.08 5.46
N ILE A 351 2.16 -28.78 6.10
CA ILE A 351 1.48 -28.29 7.32
C ILE A 351 2.51 -28.00 8.41
N GLN A 352 3.43 -28.94 8.69
CA GLN A 352 4.49 -28.79 9.69
C GLN A 352 5.35 -27.54 9.46
N GLN A 353 5.70 -27.24 8.20
CA GLN A 353 6.51 -26.07 7.86
C GLN A 353 5.79 -24.75 8.13
N TYR A 354 4.47 -24.67 7.95
CA TYR A 354 3.69 -23.47 8.26
C TYR A 354 3.34 -23.36 9.75
N THR A 355 3.24 -24.47 10.48
CA THR A 355 2.84 -24.48 11.90
C THR A 355 4.01 -24.49 12.88
N ALA A 356 5.26 -24.46 12.41
CA ALA A 356 6.43 -24.49 13.27
C ALA A 356 6.47 -23.28 14.22
N THR A 357 6.75 -23.52 15.51
CA THR A 357 6.87 -22.48 16.53
C THR A 357 8.17 -22.59 17.32
N ASP A 358 8.65 -21.44 17.77
CA ASP A 358 9.75 -21.29 18.71
C ASP A 358 9.23 -20.69 20.02
N THR A 359 9.84 -21.10 21.13
CA THR A 359 9.58 -20.50 22.44
C THR A 359 10.37 -19.20 22.59
N LYS A 360 9.69 -18.07 22.74
CA LYS A 360 10.30 -16.76 23.05
C LYS A 360 9.97 -16.32 24.47
N VAL A 361 10.96 -15.77 25.17
CA VAL A 361 10.75 -15.11 26.46
C VAL A 361 10.45 -13.64 26.20
N VAL A 362 9.24 -13.19 26.55
CA VAL A 362 8.82 -11.80 26.45
C VAL A 362 8.30 -11.37 27.82
N ASN A 363 8.91 -10.35 28.43
CA ASN A 363 8.57 -9.86 29.78
C ASN A 363 8.54 -10.99 30.84
N ASN A 364 9.58 -11.83 30.87
CA ASN A 364 9.67 -13.02 31.74
C ASN A 364 8.54 -14.05 31.58
N ARG A 365 7.79 -14.03 30.47
CA ARG A 365 6.78 -15.04 30.13
C ARG A 365 7.18 -15.78 28.85
N TYR A 366 7.09 -17.10 28.88
CA TYR A 366 7.26 -17.93 27.70
C TYR A 366 6.04 -17.80 26.79
N ARG A 367 6.28 -17.49 25.52
CA ARG A 367 5.25 -17.44 24.48
C ARG A 367 5.72 -18.25 23.29
N GLN A 368 4.83 -19.07 22.74
CA GLN A 368 5.03 -19.69 21.44
C GLN A 368 4.86 -18.62 20.36
N ALA A 369 5.82 -18.51 19.46
CA ALA A 369 5.77 -17.62 18.31
C ALA A 369 6.16 -18.38 17.05
N ALA A 370 5.63 -18.00 15.89
CA ALA A 370 6.04 -18.56 14.62
C ALA A 370 7.57 -18.42 14.41
N THR A 371 8.21 -19.44 13.86
CA THR A 371 9.65 -19.40 13.57
C THR A 371 9.95 -18.38 12.46
N PRO A 372 11.20 -17.89 12.32
CA PRO A 372 11.59 -17.04 11.19
C PRO A 372 11.27 -17.68 9.82
N GLN A 373 11.35 -19.01 9.73
CA GLN A 373 11.01 -19.76 8.52
C GLN A 373 9.51 -19.65 8.17
N VAL A 374 8.62 -19.70 9.16
CA VAL A 374 7.17 -19.50 8.92
C VAL A 374 6.89 -18.10 8.41
N TYR A 375 7.52 -17.07 8.98
CA TYR A 375 7.42 -15.70 8.45
C TYR A 375 7.90 -15.61 7.01
N ARG A 376 9.01 -16.30 6.70
CA ARG A 376 9.54 -16.33 5.34
C ARG A 376 8.55 -16.99 4.36
N LEU A 377 8.04 -18.16 4.70
CA LEU A 377 7.09 -18.91 3.88
C LEU A 377 5.80 -18.15 3.64
N THR A 378 5.22 -17.57 4.69
CA THR A 378 3.96 -16.82 4.60
C THR A 378 4.08 -15.58 3.72
N ARG A 379 5.21 -14.87 3.75
CA ARG A 379 5.46 -13.70 2.88
C ARG A 379 5.65 -14.06 1.41
N PHE A 380 6.49 -15.06 1.12
CA PHE A 380 6.66 -15.51 -0.27
C PHE A 380 5.37 -16.12 -0.84
N HIS A 381 4.64 -16.87 -0.01
CA HIS A 381 3.33 -17.40 -0.37
C HIS A 381 2.34 -16.26 -0.67
N TYR A 382 2.26 -15.26 0.20
CA TYR A 382 1.41 -14.09 -0.01
C TYR A 382 1.74 -13.37 -1.33
N LEU A 383 3.02 -13.01 -1.54
CA LEU A 383 3.46 -12.35 -2.78
C LEU A 383 3.15 -13.17 -4.04
N SER A 384 3.44 -14.47 -4.00
CA SER A 384 3.19 -15.36 -5.14
C SER A 384 1.70 -15.40 -5.49
N ASN A 385 0.82 -15.50 -4.48
CA ASN A 385 -0.62 -15.49 -4.71
C ASN A 385 -1.13 -14.12 -5.18
N LYS A 386 -0.59 -13.02 -4.67
CA LYS A 386 -0.95 -11.68 -5.16
C LYS A 386 -0.62 -11.45 -6.61
N ASN A 387 0.56 -11.89 -7.05
CA ASN A 387 0.90 -11.86 -8.46
C ASN A 387 -0.06 -12.73 -9.30
N ILE A 388 -0.42 -13.93 -8.82
CA ILE A 388 -1.39 -14.79 -9.50
C ILE A 388 -2.77 -14.11 -9.59
N GLU A 389 -3.27 -13.54 -8.50
CA GLU A 389 -4.55 -12.82 -8.46
C GLU A 389 -4.56 -11.60 -9.39
N PHE A 390 -3.48 -10.82 -9.39
CA PHE A 390 -3.31 -9.66 -10.26
C PHE A 390 -3.38 -10.06 -11.74
N GLN A 391 -2.61 -11.08 -12.14
CA GLN A 391 -2.62 -11.62 -13.50
C GLN A 391 -4.00 -12.18 -13.87
N ARG A 392 -4.64 -12.92 -12.96
CA ARG A 392 -5.99 -13.47 -13.18
C ARG A 392 -7.04 -12.37 -13.39
N CYS A 393 -7.05 -11.33 -12.55
CA CYS A 393 -8.02 -10.23 -12.70
C CYS A 393 -7.81 -9.45 -14.01
N ARG A 394 -6.58 -9.40 -14.51
CA ARG A 394 -6.25 -8.84 -15.82
C ARG A 394 -6.82 -9.69 -16.95
N ASP A 395 -6.56 -11.00 -16.92
CA ASP A 395 -6.70 -11.88 -18.09
C ASP A 395 -8.07 -12.60 -18.16
N ILE A 396 -8.78 -12.76 -17.03
CA ILE A 396 -10.05 -13.49 -16.93
C ILE A 396 -11.26 -12.54 -17.07
N SER A 397 -12.37 -13.05 -17.59
CA SER A 397 -13.62 -12.29 -17.73
C SER A 397 -14.26 -11.95 -16.36
N CYS A 398 -15.05 -10.88 -16.31
CA CYS A 398 -15.74 -10.49 -15.08
C CYS A 398 -16.69 -11.60 -14.58
N ASP A 399 -17.47 -12.21 -15.48
CA ASP A 399 -18.42 -13.27 -15.12
C ASP A 399 -17.76 -14.49 -14.48
N GLN A 400 -16.59 -14.89 -14.99
CA GLN A 400 -15.81 -15.97 -14.39
C GLN A 400 -15.32 -15.62 -12.98
N LEU A 401 -14.80 -14.41 -12.79
CA LEU A 401 -14.36 -13.93 -11.47
C LEU A 401 -15.53 -13.88 -10.47
N LEU A 402 -16.72 -13.45 -10.91
CA LEU A 402 -17.92 -13.42 -10.08
C LEU A 402 -18.40 -14.83 -9.70
N ALA A 403 -18.32 -15.80 -10.63
CA ALA A 403 -18.63 -17.19 -10.36
C ALA A 403 -17.67 -17.82 -9.34
N GLU A 404 -16.39 -17.44 -9.37
CA GLU A 404 -15.38 -17.88 -8.40
C GLU A 404 -15.69 -17.41 -6.98
N LEU A 405 -16.17 -16.17 -6.80
CA LEU A 405 -16.60 -15.66 -5.48
C LEU A 405 -17.73 -16.51 -4.88
N ASP A 406 -18.72 -16.90 -5.70
CA ASP A 406 -19.82 -17.77 -5.26
C ASP A 406 -19.32 -19.17 -4.92
N SER A 407 -18.47 -19.75 -5.77
CA SER A 407 -17.87 -21.07 -5.54
C SER A 407 -17.09 -21.10 -4.22
N ALA A 408 -16.25 -20.09 -3.99
CA ALA A 408 -15.49 -19.94 -2.76
C ALA A 408 -16.38 -19.84 -1.52
N TYR A 409 -17.45 -19.04 -1.59
CA TYR A 409 -18.43 -18.95 -0.49
C TYR A 409 -19.03 -20.33 -0.17
N GLN A 410 -19.49 -21.07 -1.19
CA GLN A 410 -20.10 -22.38 -0.97
C GLN A 410 -19.11 -23.40 -0.41
N GLN A 411 -17.86 -23.36 -0.88
CA GLN A 411 -16.82 -24.29 -0.50
C GLN A 411 -16.33 -24.11 0.94
N PHE A 412 -16.25 -22.87 1.42
CA PHE A 412 -15.61 -22.55 2.71
C PHE A 412 -16.56 -22.09 3.82
N ARG A 413 -17.87 -21.88 3.55
CA ARG A 413 -18.83 -21.37 4.55
C ARG A 413 -18.96 -22.24 5.79
N ASP A 414 -18.80 -23.55 5.67
CA ASP A 414 -18.96 -24.49 6.79
C ASP A 414 -17.71 -24.51 7.68
N GLN A 415 -16.53 -24.23 7.10
CA GLN A 415 -15.23 -24.23 7.79
C GLN A 415 -14.90 -22.87 8.39
N LEU A 416 -15.22 -21.78 7.71
CA LEU A 416 -14.86 -20.40 8.12
C LEU A 416 -16.04 -19.60 8.68
N GLY A 417 -17.27 -20.09 8.51
CA GLY A 417 -18.49 -19.43 8.94
C GLY A 417 -19.12 -18.54 7.86
N THR A 418 -20.45 -18.55 7.81
CA THR A 418 -21.24 -17.79 6.82
C THR A 418 -21.10 -16.27 6.96
N SER A 419 -21.02 -15.77 8.20
CA SER A 419 -20.82 -14.34 8.47
C SER A 419 -19.45 -13.87 8.00
N THR A 420 -18.41 -14.66 8.27
CA THR A 420 -17.02 -14.37 7.87
C THR A 420 -16.91 -14.22 6.35
N LEU A 421 -17.60 -15.04 5.56
CA LEU A 421 -17.49 -15.03 4.10
C LEU A 421 -18.54 -14.17 3.39
N MET A 422 -19.39 -13.45 4.13
CA MET A 422 -20.48 -12.68 3.52
C MET A 422 -19.97 -11.59 2.56
N TYR A 423 -18.75 -11.08 2.75
CA TYR A 423 -18.14 -10.09 1.88
C TYR A 423 -18.02 -10.57 0.43
N LEU A 424 -17.77 -11.86 0.18
CA LEU A 424 -17.69 -12.40 -1.19
C LEU A 424 -18.99 -12.15 -1.97
N ARG A 425 -20.14 -12.30 -1.29
CA ARG A 425 -21.46 -12.01 -1.86
C ARG A 425 -21.69 -10.50 -2.01
N THR A 426 -21.21 -9.70 -1.06
CA THR A 426 -21.29 -8.24 -1.14
C THR A 426 -20.51 -7.70 -2.32
N TRP A 427 -19.27 -8.14 -2.53
CA TRP A 427 -18.45 -7.79 -3.69
C TRP A 427 -19.13 -8.18 -5.00
N ARG A 428 -19.67 -9.40 -5.08
CA ARG A 428 -20.42 -9.86 -6.26
C ARG A 428 -21.62 -8.96 -6.56
N ARG A 429 -22.45 -8.64 -5.57
CA ARG A 429 -23.61 -7.74 -5.75
C ARG A 429 -23.18 -6.36 -6.22
N ALA A 430 -22.12 -5.81 -5.63
CA ALA A 430 -21.57 -4.52 -6.02
C ALA A 430 -21.20 -4.48 -7.51
N LEU A 431 -20.46 -5.48 -7.98
CA LEU A 431 -19.96 -5.55 -9.35
C LEU A 431 -21.02 -5.92 -10.40
N THR A 432 -22.14 -6.55 -9.99
CA THR A 432 -23.22 -6.96 -10.91
C THR A 432 -24.18 -5.82 -11.23
N THR A 433 -24.50 -4.98 -10.24
CA THR A 433 -25.42 -3.86 -10.41
C THR A 433 -24.62 -2.65 -10.91
N ARG A 434 -24.49 -2.53 -12.23
CA ARG A 434 -23.94 -1.35 -12.91
C ARG A 434 -25.03 -0.34 -13.24
#